data_AF-A0A522LBQ5-F1
#
_entry.id   AF-A0A522LBQ5-F1
#
_cell.length_a   1.000
_cell.length_b   1.000
_cell.length_c   1.000
_cell.angle_alpha   90.00
_cell.angle_beta   90.00
_cell.angle_gamma   90.00
#
_symmetry.space_group_name_H-M   'P 1'
#
loop_
_entity.id
_entity.type
_entity.pdbx_description
1 polymer ?
#
loop_
_entity_poly.entity_id
_entity_poly.type
_entity_poly.pdbx_seq_one_letter_code
_entity_poly.pdbx_strand_id
1 'polypeptide(L)'
;MSAIASHPREVLLGAQAAGLVLPVCDHYSGVEARMRKSLQLQAEFTEEFGACVFDVTLDCEDGAPVGGEADHAALVVALALLADKNARVAVRVHPVDHPAFESDIASIAGAVGHKLTHIMIPKVESVSDVERAVKALA
;
A
#
# COMPACT_ATOMS: atom_id res chain seq x y z
N MET A 1 15.91 38.90 31.12
CA MET A 1 15.03 38.08 30.27
C MET A 1 15.93 37.24 29.38
N SER A 2 15.96 35.92 29.57
CA SER A 2 16.74 35.04 28.71
C SER A 2 16.07 35.00 27.34
N ALA A 3 16.82 35.25 26.27
CA ALA A 3 16.30 35.04 24.92
C ALA A 3 15.88 33.57 24.80
N ILE A 4 14.64 33.32 24.40
CA ILE A 4 14.18 31.99 24.06
C ILE A 4 14.91 31.65 22.76
N ALA A 5 15.91 30.77 22.84
CA ALA A 5 16.56 30.23 21.66
C ALA A 5 15.50 29.45 20.87
N SER A 6 15.26 29.84 19.62
CA SER A 6 14.32 29.15 18.73
C SER A 6 14.73 27.69 18.57
N HIS A 7 13.77 26.78 18.64
CA HIS A 7 14.07 25.35 18.58
C HIS A 7 14.62 25.00 17.18
N PRO A 8 15.71 24.21 17.05
CA PRO A 8 16.31 23.88 15.76
C PRO A 8 15.34 23.34 14.70
N ARG A 9 14.33 22.57 15.13
CA ARG A 9 13.22 22.07 14.26
C ARG A 9 12.42 23.18 13.57
N GLU A 10 12.40 24.38 14.15
CA GLU A 10 11.63 25.53 13.66
C GLU A 10 12.46 26.48 12.78
N VAL A 11 13.79 26.39 12.83
CA VAL A 11 14.69 27.35 12.15
C VAL A 11 15.59 26.71 11.09
N LEU A 12 15.88 25.42 11.21
CA LEU A 12 16.62 24.70 10.18
C LEU A 12 15.69 24.40 9.02
N LEU A 13 16.18 24.61 7.79
CA LEU A 13 15.51 24.14 6.59
C LEU A 13 15.32 22.63 6.75
N GLY A 14 14.06 22.18 6.85
CA GLY A 14 13.74 20.76 6.98
C GLY A 14 14.37 19.96 5.83
N ALA A 15 14.69 18.69 6.06
CA ALA A 15 15.18 17.84 4.98
C ALA A 15 14.21 17.92 3.79
N GLN A 16 14.71 18.18 2.57
CA GLN A 16 13.86 18.25 1.37
C GLN A 16 12.97 17.00 1.19
N ALA A 17 13.35 15.87 1.80
CA ALA A 17 12.62 14.60 1.80
C ALA A 17 11.55 14.45 2.91
N ALA A 18 11.37 15.44 3.80
CA ALA A 18 10.43 15.37 4.93
C ALA A 18 8.94 15.50 4.51
N GLY A 19 8.64 15.54 3.22
CA GLY A 19 7.28 15.71 2.70
C GLY A 19 6.38 14.47 2.87
N LEU A 20 6.96 13.29 3.08
CA LEU A 20 6.22 12.05 3.34
C LEU A 20 6.81 11.30 4.53
N VAL A 21 5.92 10.86 5.44
CA VAL A 21 6.26 9.94 6.53
C VAL A 21 5.60 8.61 6.22
N LEU A 22 6.40 7.58 5.98
CA LEU A 22 5.93 6.21 5.80
C LEU A 22 6.18 5.41 7.10
N PRO A 23 5.35 4.39 7.39
CA PRO A 23 5.69 3.41 8.41
C PRO A 23 7.00 2.67 8.06
N VAL A 24 7.68 2.17 9.08
CA VAL A 24 8.97 1.47 8.92
C VAL A 24 8.83 0.04 8.41
N CYS A 25 7.60 -0.47 8.35
CA CYS A 25 7.27 -1.83 7.95
C CYS A 25 6.11 -1.81 6.94
N ASP A 26 6.24 -2.62 5.89
CA ASP A 26 5.19 -2.97 4.95
C ASP A 26 5.00 -4.50 5.01
N HIS A 27 3.85 -4.92 5.53
CA HIS A 27 3.54 -6.30 5.83
C HIS A 27 2.73 -6.95 4.71
N TYR A 28 3.30 -7.95 4.05
CA TYR A 28 2.70 -8.63 2.91
C TYR A 28 1.86 -9.84 3.32
N SER A 29 0.72 -10.01 2.66
CA SER A 29 -0.09 -11.22 2.78
C SER A 29 -0.90 -11.50 1.51
N GLY A 30 -0.76 -12.70 0.95
CA GLY A 30 -1.42 -13.09 -0.31
C GLY A 30 -2.46 -14.19 -0.18
N VAL A 31 -2.92 -14.50 1.04
CA VAL A 31 -4.05 -15.43 1.27
C VAL A 31 -5.04 -14.84 2.25
N GLU A 32 -6.34 -15.04 2.02
CA GLU A 32 -7.42 -14.37 2.77
C GLU A 32 -7.25 -14.44 4.28
N ALA A 33 -6.96 -15.64 4.82
CA ALA A 33 -6.82 -15.84 6.26
C ALA A 33 -5.69 -14.98 6.86
N ARG A 34 -4.60 -14.77 6.11
CA ARG A 34 -3.49 -13.92 6.56
C ARG A 34 -3.82 -12.44 6.37
N MET A 35 -4.41 -12.06 5.23
CA MET A 35 -4.85 -10.68 4.98
C MET A 35 -5.77 -10.15 6.08
N ARG A 36 -6.79 -10.94 6.46
CA ARG A 36 -7.71 -10.58 7.55
C ARG A 36 -6.98 -10.42 8.88
N LYS A 37 -6.06 -11.33 9.20
CA LYS A 37 -5.27 -11.29 10.43
C LYS A 37 -4.32 -10.08 10.45
N SER A 38 -3.71 -9.73 9.32
CA SER A 38 -2.81 -8.58 9.20
C SER A 38 -3.55 -7.26 9.39
N LEU A 39 -4.74 -7.13 8.80
CA LEU A 39 -5.61 -5.96 9.00
C LEU A 39 -6.09 -5.83 10.46
N GLN A 40 -6.49 -6.95 11.08
CA GLN A 40 -6.84 -6.98 12.49
C GLN A 40 -5.66 -6.56 13.38
N LEU A 41 -4.48 -7.13 13.14
CA LEU A 41 -3.27 -6.81 13.91
C LEU A 41 -2.87 -5.34 13.75
N GLN A 42 -3.07 -4.75 12.56
CA GLN A 42 -2.82 -3.33 12.33
C GLN A 42 -3.73 -2.46 13.20
N ALA A 43 -5.00 -2.84 13.33
CA ALA A 43 -5.94 -2.15 14.22
C ALA A 43 -5.53 -2.27 15.69
N GLU A 44 -5.18 -3.48 16.14
CA GLU A 44 -4.71 -3.73 17.52
C GLU A 44 -3.47 -2.90 17.86
N PHE A 45 -2.46 -2.87 16.97
CA PHE A 45 -1.25 -2.08 17.18
C PHE A 45 -1.51 -0.57 17.08
N THR A 46 -2.44 -0.16 16.23
CA THR A 46 -2.84 1.26 16.15
C THR A 46 -3.50 1.71 17.46
N GLU A 47 -4.32 0.85 18.08
CA GLU A 47 -4.90 1.11 19.39
C GLU A 47 -3.83 1.13 20.50
N GLU A 48 -2.91 0.16 20.50
CA GLU A 48 -1.84 0.05 21.51
C GLU A 48 -0.85 1.22 21.47
N PHE A 49 -0.39 1.61 20.27
CA PHE A 49 0.66 2.62 20.12
C PHE A 49 0.12 4.03 19.83
N GLY A 50 -1.19 4.19 19.63
CA GLY A 50 -1.83 5.46 19.27
C GLY A 50 -1.44 5.96 17.87
N ALA A 51 -0.81 5.13 17.05
CA ALA A 51 -0.39 5.42 15.68
C ALA A 51 -0.29 4.12 14.88
N CYS A 52 -0.58 4.18 13.57
CA CYS A 52 -0.40 3.04 12.68
C CYS A 52 1.09 2.84 12.37
N VAL A 53 1.64 1.70 12.78
CA VAL A 53 3.10 1.45 12.75
C VAL A 53 3.58 0.60 11.56
N PHE A 54 2.67 0.11 10.71
CA PHE A 54 2.99 -0.63 9.48
C PHE A 54 1.89 -0.50 8.43
N ASP A 55 2.26 -0.59 7.14
CA ASP A 55 1.31 -0.78 6.04
C ASP A 55 0.98 -2.27 5.88
N VAL A 56 -0.22 -2.60 5.39
CA VAL A 56 -0.60 -3.97 5.00
C VAL A 56 -0.73 -4.02 3.49
N THR A 57 0.17 -4.73 2.82
CA THR A 57 0.08 -4.98 1.38
C THR A 57 -0.66 -6.30 1.13
N LEU A 58 -1.85 -6.18 0.52
CA LEU A 58 -2.62 -7.30 0.01
C LEU A 58 -1.98 -7.75 -1.31
N ASP A 59 -1.52 -8.98 -1.35
CA ASP A 59 -0.65 -9.44 -2.43
C ASP A 59 -1.43 -10.29 -3.45
N CYS A 60 -1.39 -9.89 -4.72
CA CYS A 60 -1.95 -10.64 -5.85
C CYS A 60 -0.90 -11.46 -6.60
N GLU A 61 0.39 -11.31 -6.29
CA GLU A 61 1.48 -11.89 -7.08
C GLU A 61 2.11 -13.11 -6.36
N ASP A 62 3.42 -13.09 -6.05
CA ASP A 62 4.14 -14.29 -5.59
C ASP A 62 3.62 -14.85 -4.24
N GLY A 63 2.89 -14.05 -3.46
CA GLY A 63 2.28 -14.48 -2.20
C GLY A 63 0.88 -15.10 -2.35
N ALA A 64 0.32 -15.12 -3.56
CA ALA A 64 -1.04 -15.57 -3.86
C ALA A 64 -1.08 -16.92 -4.59
N PRO A 65 -2.22 -17.65 -4.53
CA PRO A 65 -2.47 -18.79 -5.41
C PRO A 65 -2.57 -18.36 -6.87
N VAL A 66 -2.07 -19.20 -7.78
CA VAL A 66 -2.15 -18.97 -9.25
C VAL A 66 -3.42 -19.55 -9.86
N GLY A 67 -3.86 -19.01 -10.99
CA GLY A 67 -4.99 -19.52 -11.80
C GLY A 67 -6.38 -19.05 -11.36
N GLY A 68 -6.45 -18.10 -10.42
CA GLY A 68 -7.68 -17.48 -9.91
C GLY A 68 -7.55 -15.98 -9.78
N GLU A 69 -6.81 -15.33 -10.68
CA GLU A 69 -6.36 -13.94 -10.56
C GLU A 69 -7.53 -12.97 -10.40
N ALA A 70 -8.60 -13.15 -11.19
CA ALA A 70 -9.80 -12.31 -11.12
C ALA A 70 -10.54 -12.43 -9.78
N ASP A 71 -10.70 -13.67 -9.28
CA ASP A 71 -11.35 -13.92 -7.99
C ASP A 71 -10.50 -13.37 -6.84
N HIS A 72 -9.17 -13.48 -6.96
CA HIS A 72 -8.24 -12.96 -5.97
C HIS A 72 -8.22 -11.43 -5.94
N ALA A 73 -8.24 -10.76 -7.10
CA ALA A 73 -8.40 -9.32 -7.20
C ALA A 73 -9.74 -8.85 -6.58
N ALA A 74 -10.83 -9.58 -6.81
CA ALA A 74 -12.13 -9.29 -6.20
C ALA A 74 -12.10 -9.45 -4.66
N LEU A 75 -11.41 -10.47 -4.15
CA LEU A 75 -11.16 -10.63 -2.71
C LEU A 75 -10.39 -9.43 -2.13
N VAL A 76 -9.31 -9.01 -2.79
CA VAL A 76 -8.50 -7.86 -2.38
C VAL A 76 -9.35 -6.59 -2.31
N VAL A 77 -10.17 -6.33 -3.34
CA VAL A 77 -11.13 -5.21 -3.36
C VAL A 77 -12.08 -5.30 -2.18
N ALA A 78 -12.68 -6.47 -1.93
CA ALA A 78 -13.62 -6.66 -0.83
C ALA A 78 -12.98 -6.38 0.54
N LEU A 79 -11.76 -6.85 0.78
CA LEU A 79 -11.04 -6.62 2.03
C LEU A 79 -10.64 -5.15 2.19
N ALA A 80 -10.18 -4.48 1.14
CA ALA A 80 -9.85 -3.05 1.19
C ALA A 80 -11.09 -2.16 1.43
N LEU A 81 -12.24 -2.53 0.87
CA LEU A 81 -13.51 -1.85 1.16
C LEU A 81 -13.91 -1.99 2.63
N LEU A 82 -13.78 -3.19 3.19
CA LEU A 82 -14.12 -3.51 4.59
C LEU A 82 -13.12 -2.97 5.61
N ALA A 83 -11.89 -2.65 5.19
CA ALA A 83 -10.88 -2.10 6.09
C ALA A 83 -11.32 -0.76 6.69
N ASP A 84 -10.91 -0.53 7.96
CA ASP A 84 -11.17 0.70 8.69
C ASP A 84 -10.67 1.92 7.90
N LYS A 85 -11.33 3.07 8.09
CA LYS A 85 -10.97 4.31 7.39
C LYS A 85 -9.53 4.78 7.66
N ASN A 86 -8.98 4.44 8.82
CA ASN A 86 -7.63 4.79 9.24
C ASN A 86 -6.63 3.67 8.94
N ALA A 87 -7.09 2.52 8.45
CA ALA A 87 -6.23 1.43 8.05
C ALA A 87 -5.33 1.88 6.89
N ARG A 88 -4.08 1.46 6.95
CA ARG A 88 -3.10 1.75 5.90
C ARG A 88 -2.93 0.49 5.05
N VAL A 89 -3.73 0.42 3.99
CA VAL A 89 -3.80 -0.74 3.09
C VAL A 89 -3.14 -0.39 1.77
N ALA A 90 -2.33 -1.31 1.27
CA ALA A 90 -1.73 -1.24 -0.06
C ALA A 90 -2.01 -2.54 -0.81
N VAL A 91 -1.64 -2.58 -2.09
CA VAL A 91 -1.75 -3.77 -2.91
C VAL A 91 -0.49 -3.97 -3.73
N ARG A 92 -0.12 -5.23 -3.94
CA ARG A 92 0.83 -5.64 -4.97
C ARG A 92 0.07 -6.33 -6.10
N VAL A 93 0.18 -5.80 -7.30
CA VAL A 93 -0.42 -6.36 -8.52
C VAL A 93 0.57 -7.25 -9.25
N HIS A 94 0.14 -7.93 -10.30
CA HIS A 94 1.04 -8.65 -11.21
C HIS A 94 2.03 -7.72 -11.95
N PRO A 95 3.14 -8.23 -12.51
CA PRO A 95 4.05 -7.41 -13.31
C PRO A 95 3.42 -6.98 -14.64
N VAL A 96 3.92 -5.89 -15.23
CA VAL A 96 3.29 -5.23 -16.40
C VAL A 96 3.17 -6.09 -17.66
N ASP A 97 3.97 -7.14 -17.77
CA ASP A 97 3.95 -8.11 -18.87
C ASP A 97 3.04 -9.32 -18.60
N HIS A 98 2.47 -9.42 -17.39
CA HIS A 98 1.53 -10.48 -17.04
C HIS A 98 0.13 -10.23 -17.63
N PRO A 99 -0.57 -11.26 -18.14
CA PRO A 99 -1.92 -11.10 -18.70
C PRO A 99 -2.96 -10.52 -17.74
N ALA A 100 -2.78 -10.70 -16.43
CA ALA A 100 -3.71 -10.19 -15.42
C ALA A 100 -3.45 -8.71 -15.04
N PHE A 101 -2.32 -8.11 -15.42
CA PHE A 101 -1.92 -6.78 -14.94
C PHE A 101 -2.98 -5.69 -15.17
N GLU A 102 -3.42 -5.54 -16.42
CA GLU A 102 -4.41 -4.51 -16.77
C GLU A 102 -5.74 -4.74 -16.04
N SER A 103 -6.13 -6.01 -15.87
CA SER A 103 -7.33 -6.39 -15.14
C SER A 103 -7.22 -6.11 -13.64
N ASP A 104 -6.04 -6.35 -13.04
CA ASP A 104 -5.75 -6.02 -11.64
C ASP A 104 -5.88 -4.52 -11.43
N ILE A 105 -5.23 -3.72 -12.28
CA ILE A 105 -5.29 -2.25 -12.18
C ILE A 105 -6.74 -1.77 -12.34
N ALA A 106 -7.43 -2.19 -13.40
CA ALA A 106 -8.81 -1.76 -13.65
C ALA A 106 -9.76 -2.14 -12.50
N SER A 107 -9.64 -3.35 -11.96
CA SER A 107 -10.51 -3.84 -10.89
C SER A 107 -10.17 -3.22 -9.54
N ILE A 108 -8.90 -3.22 -9.16
CA ILE A 108 -8.45 -2.82 -7.83
C ILE A 108 -8.31 -1.30 -7.73
N ALA A 109 -7.54 -0.67 -8.61
CA ALA A 109 -7.37 0.78 -8.58
C ALA A 109 -8.71 1.50 -8.88
N GLY A 110 -9.48 0.97 -9.84
CA GLY A 110 -10.80 1.50 -10.19
C GLY A 110 -11.82 1.43 -9.06
N ALA A 111 -11.81 0.37 -8.23
CA ALA A 111 -12.76 0.22 -7.13
C ALA A 111 -12.30 0.87 -5.82
N VAL A 112 -11.02 0.68 -5.45
CA VAL A 112 -10.51 1.01 -4.10
C VAL A 112 -9.26 1.88 -4.10
N GLY A 113 -8.79 2.38 -5.25
CA GLY A 113 -7.57 3.20 -5.32
C GLY A 113 -7.56 4.39 -4.35
N HIS A 114 -8.72 4.99 -4.07
CA HIS A 114 -8.88 6.08 -3.10
C HIS A 114 -8.69 5.67 -1.62
N LYS A 115 -8.71 4.37 -1.30
CA LYS A 115 -8.44 3.82 0.04
C LYS A 115 -7.02 3.27 0.18
N LEU A 116 -6.30 3.12 -0.93
CA LEU A 116 -4.96 2.54 -0.92
C LEU A 116 -3.91 3.60 -0.57
N THR A 117 -2.89 3.22 0.21
CA THR A 117 -1.71 4.08 0.45
C THR A 117 -0.78 4.09 -0.76
N HIS A 118 -0.67 2.96 -1.46
CA HIS A 118 0.10 2.81 -2.69
C HIS A 118 -0.30 1.52 -3.44
N ILE A 119 0.17 1.43 -4.69
CA ILE A 119 0.13 0.21 -5.51
C ILE A 119 1.58 -0.15 -5.82
N MET A 120 2.00 -1.35 -5.43
CA MET A 120 3.33 -1.88 -5.67
C MET A 120 3.36 -2.60 -7.02
N ILE A 121 4.29 -2.17 -7.89
CA ILE A 121 4.53 -2.75 -9.21
C ILE A 121 5.76 -3.67 -9.12
N PRO A 122 5.62 -4.99 -9.22
CA PRO A 122 6.76 -5.91 -9.09
C PRO A 122 7.54 -6.03 -10.39
N LYS A 123 8.75 -6.59 -10.28
CA LYS A 123 9.60 -7.06 -11.39
C LYS A 123 9.79 -6.02 -12.52
N VAL A 124 9.91 -4.74 -12.15
CA VAL A 124 10.27 -3.65 -13.08
C VAL A 124 11.71 -3.86 -13.56
N GLU A 125 11.92 -4.02 -14.86
CA GLU A 125 13.25 -4.18 -15.46
C GLU A 125 13.70 -2.95 -16.25
N SER A 126 12.78 -2.03 -16.57
CA SER A 126 13.04 -0.86 -17.39
C SER A 126 12.17 0.35 -17.01
N VAL A 127 12.59 1.55 -17.47
CA VAL A 127 11.76 2.76 -17.34
C VAL A 127 10.43 2.61 -18.10
N SER A 128 10.43 1.92 -19.24
CA SER A 128 9.21 1.66 -20.00
C SER A 128 8.17 0.85 -19.22
N ASP A 129 8.59 -0.04 -18.31
CA ASP A 129 7.65 -0.78 -17.47
C ASP A 129 6.94 0.16 -16.49
N VAL A 130 7.68 1.10 -15.92
CA VAL A 130 7.11 2.15 -15.05
C VAL A 130 6.14 3.03 -15.83
N GLU A 131 6.51 3.46 -17.04
CA GLU A 131 5.64 4.26 -17.90
C GLU A 131 4.34 3.52 -18.27
N ARG A 132 4.43 2.21 -18.54
CA ARG A 132 3.25 1.37 -18.79
C ARG A 132 2.35 1.29 -17.56
N ALA A 133 2.92 1.08 -16.37
CA ALA A 133 2.14 1.05 -15.14
C ALA A 133 1.45 2.38 -14.84
N VAL A 134 2.15 3.51 -15.02
CA VAL A 134 1.56 4.85 -14.87
C VAL A 134 0.44 5.08 -15.86
N LYS A 135 0.61 4.65 -17.12
CA LYS A 135 -0.42 4.79 -18.15
C LYS A 135 -1.68 3.97 -17.83
N ALA A 136 -1.53 2.80 -17.22
CA ALA A 136 -2.68 1.97 -16.81
C ALA A 136 -3.50 2.61 -15.67
N LEU A 137 -2.91 3.54 -14.90
CA LEU A 137 -3.58 4.27 -13.82
C LEU A 137 -4.35 5.53 -14.27
N ALA A 138 -4.18 5.96 -15.53
CA ALA A 138 -4.76 7.18 -16.09
C ALA A 138 -6.18 6.98 -16.65
#